data_AF-A0A6C0PBF4-F1
#
_entry.id   AF-A0A6C0PBF4-F1
#
_cell.length_a   1.000
_cell.length_b   1.000
_cell.length_c   1.000
_cell.angle_alpha   90.00
_cell.angle_beta   90.00
_cell.angle_gamma   90.00
#
_symmetry.space_group_name_H-M   'P 1'
#
loop_
_entity.id
_entity.type
_entity.pdbx_description
1 polymer ?
#
loop_
_entity_poly.entity_id
_entity_poly.type
_entity_poly.pdbx_seq_one_letter_code
_entity_poly.pdbx_strand_id
1 'polypeptide(L)' 'MDQNQVNQSIFITNAFASEFPAEHTGLWRQFEKEVPLKDRSGIYGSDNVAYVRWLKNQNHPAYEEFRAGIVKKEMEQ' A
#
# COMPACT_ATOMS: atom_id res chain seq x y z
N MET A 1 16.31 -0.54 -5.83
CA MET A 1 14.86 -0.22 -5.86
C MET A 1 14.73 1.11 -6.58
N ASP A 2 13.79 1.26 -7.50
CA ASP A 2 13.62 2.50 -8.26
C ASP A 2 12.95 3.58 -7.40
N GLN A 3 13.47 4.82 -7.46
CA GLN A 3 12.96 5.94 -6.65
C GLN A 3 11.51 6.28 -7.00
N ASN A 4 11.12 6.16 -8.27
CA ASN A 4 9.75 6.40 -8.69
C ASN A 4 8.79 5.37 -8.07
N GLN A 5 9.17 4.09 -8.08
CA GLN A 5 8.42 3.01 -7.43
C GLN A 5 8.26 3.25 -5.91
N VAL A 6 9.31 3.73 -5.23
CA VAL A 6 9.25 4.05 -3.80
C VAL A 6 8.24 5.18 -3.55
N ASN A 7 8.36 6.29 -4.29
CA ASN A 7 7.47 7.44 -4.14
C ASN A 7 6.01 7.08 -4.40
N GLN A 8 5.74 6.28 -5.45
CA GLN A 8 4.40 5.77 -5.74
C GLN A 8 3.86 4.90 -4.60
N SER A 9 4.69 4.02 -4.03
CA SER A 9 4.24 3.14 -2.95
C SER A 9 3.95 3.90 -1.66
N ILE A 10 4.72 4.95 -1.36
CA ILE A 10 4.46 5.86 -0.24
C ILE A 10 3.14 6.61 -0.47
N PHE A 11 2.94 7.15 -1.67
CA PHE A 11 1.69 7.83 -2.02
C PHE A 11 0.48 6.90 -1.86
N ILE A 12 0.54 5.70 -2.44
CA ILE A 12 -0.54 4.70 -2.35
C ILE A 12 -0.84 4.36 -0.90
N THR A 13 0.19 4.11 -0.08
CA THR A 13 0.01 3.76 1.33
C THR A 13 -0.67 4.89 2.10
N ASN A 14 -0.21 6.13 1.90
CA ASN A 14 -0.78 7.31 2.57
C ASN A 14 -2.21 7.61 2.10
N ALA A 15 -2.48 7.52 0.80
CA ALA A 15 -3.81 7.75 0.24
C ALA A 15 -4.79 6.67 0.72
N PHE A 16 -4.37 5.40 0.75
CA PHE A 16 -5.20 4.32 1.28
C PHE A 16 -5.47 4.51 2.78
N ALA A 17 -4.46 4.90 3.56
CA ALA A 17 -4.63 5.23 4.98
C ALA A 17 -5.57 6.42 5.23
N SER A 18 -5.58 7.40 4.31
CA SER A 18 -6.46 8.56 4.41
C SER A 18 -7.92 8.23 4.07
N GLU A 19 -8.16 7.34 3.10
CA GLU A 19 -9.50 7.00 2.62
C GLU A 19 -10.13 5.87 3.44
N PHE A 20 -9.33 4.88 3.86
CA PHE A 20 -9.75 3.70 4.62
C PHE A 20 -8.89 3.49 5.88
N PRO A 21 -8.94 4.40 6.87
CA PRO A 21 -8.00 4.41 8.00
C PRO A 21 -8.09 3.17 8.90
N ALA A 22 -9.30 2.63 9.11
CA ALA A 22 -9.53 1.47 9.97
C ALA A 22 -8.98 0.19 9.30
N GLU A 23 -9.31 -0.01 8.03
CA GLU A 23 -8.86 -1.12 7.21
C GLU A 23 -7.35 -1.07 7.02
N HIS A 24 -6.79 0.10 6.72
CA HIS A 24 -5.35 0.30 6.64
C HIS A 24 -4.65 -0.15 7.92
N THR A 25 -5.16 0.25 9.09
CA THR A 25 -4.55 -0.13 10.38
C THR A 25 -4.59 -1.64 10.61
N GLY A 26 -5.72 -2.29 10.28
CA GLY A 26 -5.86 -3.74 10.39
C GLY A 26 -4.92 -4.50 9.45
N LEU A 27 -4.89 -4.09 8.19
CA LEU A 27 -4.07 -4.67 7.14
C LEU A 27 -2.58 -4.44 7.38
N TRP A 28 -2.18 -3.26 7.87
CA TRP A 28 -0.80 -3.00 8.24
C TRP A 28 -0.35 -3.96 9.34
N ARG A 29 -1.13 -4.11 10.41
CA ARG A 29 -0.81 -5.07 11.49
C ARG A 29 -0.72 -6.50 11.00
N GLN A 30 -1.56 -6.90 10.05
CA GLN A 30 -1.49 -8.23 9.45
C GLN A 30 -0.23 -8.39 8.61
N PHE A 31 0.08 -7.42 7.75
CA PHE A 31 1.32 -7.35 6.99
C PHE A 31 2.55 -7.46 7.90
N GLU A 32 2.56 -6.78 9.06
CA GLU A 32 3.69 -6.84 9.98
C GLU A 32 3.95 -8.23 10.56
N LYS A 33 2.89 -9.04 10.71
CA LYS A 33 2.95 -10.41 11.19
C LYS A 33 3.36 -11.40 10.10
N GLU A 34 2.88 -11.18 8.88
CA GLU A 34 3.11 -12.08 7.75
C GLU A 34 4.42 -11.82 7.01
N VAL A 35 4.89 -10.58 7.01
CA VAL A 35 6.11 -10.16 6.31
C VAL A 35 7.20 -9.81 7.34
N PRO A 36 8.22 -10.67 7.49
CA PRO A 36 9.32 -10.45 8.42
C PRO A 36 10.02 -9.12 8.18
N LEU A 37 10.51 -8.48 9.25
CA LEU A 37 11.19 -7.18 9.15
C LEU A 37 12.33 -7.18 8.12
N LYS A 38 13.13 -8.26 8.04
CA LYS A 38 14.21 -8.43 7.05
C LYS A 38 13.77 -8.30 5.59
N ASP A 39 12.50 -8.57 5.29
CA ASP A 39 11.93 -8.59 3.94
C ASP A 39 11.21 -7.26 3.61
N ARG A 40 11.07 -6.36 4.60
CA ARG A 40 10.41 -5.04 4.49
C ARG A 40 11.22 -3.90 5.12
N SER A 41 12.54 -4.08 5.26
CA SER A 41 13.45 -3.09 5.83
C SER A 41 14.68 -2.88 4.95
N GLY A 42 15.44 -1.83 5.25
CA GLY A 42 16.69 -1.49 4.56
C GLY A 42 16.75 -0.01 4.22
N ILE A 43 16.17 0.35 3.08
CA ILE A 43 16.14 1.74 2.59
C ILE A 43 14.79 2.42 2.87
N TYR A 44 14.77 3.74 2.87
CA TYR A 44 13.55 4.54 3.01
C TYR A 44 12.45 4.07 2.04
N GLY A 45 11.24 3.85 2.56
CA GLY A 45 10.07 3.43 1.78
C GLY A 45 10.05 1.95 1.36
N SER A 46 11.03 1.14 1.78
CA SER A 46 11.04 -0.31 1.51
C SER A 46 9.85 -1.05 2.12
N ASP A 47 9.39 -0.59 3.29
CA ASP A 47 8.19 -1.05 3.98
C ASP A 47 6.91 -0.79 3.18
N ASN A 48 6.79 0.42 2.61
CA ASN A 48 5.67 0.83 1.77
C ASN A 48 5.62 0.01 0.48
N VAL A 49 6.78 -0.23 -0.15
CA VAL A 49 6.86 -1.07 -1.36
C VAL A 49 6.45 -2.51 -1.05
N ALA A 50 6.95 -3.07 0.06
CA ALA A 50 6.59 -4.42 0.49
C ALA A 50 5.10 -4.50 0.83
N TYR A 51 4.55 -3.50 1.51
CA TYR A 51 3.15 -3.44 1.89
C TYR A 51 2.22 -3.36 0.68
N VAL A 52 2.50 -2.47 -0.28
CA VAL A 52 1.71 -2.34 -1.51
C VAL A 52 1.74 -3.64 -2.34
N ARG A 53 2.89 -4.33 -2.39
CA ARG A 53 2.97 -5.65 -3.03
C ARG A 53 2.15 -6.69 -2.29
N TRP A 54 2.22 -6.71 -0.97
CA TRP A 54 1.45 -7.62 -0.13
C TRP A 54 -0.07 -7.38 -0.29
N LEU A 55 -0.52 -6.12 -0.27
CA LEU A 55 -1.91 -5.71 -0.44
C LEU A 55 -2.51 -6.21 -1.75
N LYS A 56 -1.76 -6.10 -2.87
CA LYS A 56 -2.18 -6.62 -4.18
C LYS A 56 -2.48 -8.12 -4.19
N ASN A 57 -1.92 -8.88 -3.25
CA ASN A 57 -2.15 -10.32 -3.13
C ASN A 57 -3.28 -10.69 -2.17
N GLN A 58 -3.79 -9.73 -1.38
CA GLN A 58 -4.83 -10.03 -0.38
C GLN A 58 -6.24 -10.08 -0.95
N ASN A 59 -6.47 -9.53 -2.15
CA ASN A 59 -7.82 -9.34 -2.72
C ASN A 59 -8.79 -8.68 -1.71
N HIS A 60 -8.29 -7.77 -0.86
CA HIS A 60 -9.10 -7.17 0.20
C HIS A 60 -10.08 -6.15 -0.40
N PRO A 61 -11.40 -6.23 -0.10
CA PRO A 61 -12.42 -5.39 -0.73
C PRO A 61 -12.11 -3.89 -0.69
N ALA A 62 -11.70 -3.38 0.48
CA ALA A 62 -11.37 -1.95 0.63
C ALA A 62 -10.17 -1.51 -0.23
N TYR A 63 -9.18 -2.38 -0.45
CA TYR A 63 -8.04 -2.05 -1.29
C TYR A 63 -8.41 -2.10 -2.78
N GLU A 64 -9.30 -3.01 -3.17
CA GLU A 64 -9.84 -3.06 -4.54
C GLU A 64 -10.74 -1.86 -4.83
N GLU A 65 -11.58 -1.43 -3.89
CA GLU A 65 -12.38 -0.22 -3.99
C GLU A 65 -11.50 1.03 -4.14
N PHE A 66 -10.50 1.16 -3.28
CA PHE A 66 -9.49 2.22 -3.36
C PHE A 66 -8.80 2.26 -4.74
N ARG A 67 -8.36 1.09 -5.25
CA ARG A 67 -7.72 0.99 -6.57
C ARG A 67 -8.64 1.44 -7.70
N ALA A 68 -9.92 1.05 -7.65
CA ALA A 68 -10.91 1.49 -8.64
C ALA A 68 -11.15 3.01 -8.57
N GLY A 69 -11.11 3.59 -7.37
CA GLY A 69 -11.20 5.04 -7.14
C GLY A 69 -10.02 5.83 -7.71
N ILE A 70 -8.79 5.33 -7.57
CA ILE A 70 -7.61 5.96 -8.18
C ILE A 70 -7.71 6.00 -9.71
N VAL A 71 -8.06 4.87 -10.34
CA VAL A 71 -8.16 4.78 -11.82
C VAL A 71 -9.18 5.78 -12.37
N LYS A 72 -10.31 5.98 -11.67
CA LYS A 72 -11.31 6.98 -12.09
C LYS A 72 -10.77 8.41 -12.01
N LYS A 73 -10.05 8.76 -10.94
CA LYS A 73 -9.46 10.10 -10.76
C LYS A 73 -8.35 10.43 -11.75
N GLU A 74 -7.70 9.42 -12.35
CA GLU A 74 -6.72 9.61 -13.43
C GLU A 74 -7.36 9.76 -14.82
N MET A 75 -8.60 9.29 -15.01
CA MET A 75 -9.33 9.41 -16.28
C MET A 75 -10.13 10.72 -16.41
N GLU A 76 -10.37 11.42 -15.29
CA GLU A 76 -11.11 12.67 -15.23
C GLU A 76 -10.21 13.92 -15.21
N GLN A 77 -8.88 13.73 -15.29
CA GLN A 77 -7.87 14.79 -15.40
C GLN A 77 -7.30 14.87 -16.81
#